data_AF-A0A7C9CRA8-F1
#
_entry.id   AF-A0A7C9CRA8-F1
#
_cell.length_a   1.000
_cell.length_b   1.000
_cell.length_c   1.000
_cell.angle_alpha   90.00
_cell.angle_beta   90.00
_cell.angle_gamma   90.00
#
_symmetry.space_group_name_H-M   'P 1'
#
loop_
_entity.id
_entity.type
_entity.pdbx_description
1 polymer ?
#
loop_
_entity_poly.entity_id
_entity_poly.type
_entity_poly.pdbx_seq_one_letter_code
_entity_poly.pdbx_strand_id
1 'polypeptide(L)'
;MYDEMAVVVGKDVARGSCTKSFEDIVQTCEETINVEDKDNGDSETVKENDKQSTSSVPVESRRGRKRAHEDDSDLQNISAQMGEVVAALQRISKSKLDVDFLYQEVMRIEGFEEEFLGSAFDHLVERENLGKGFLAKNDRLKRIWLEKFKESN
;
A
#
# COMPACT_ATOMS: atom_id res chain seq x y z
N MET A 1 67.89 12.24 -7.47
CA MET A 1 67.63 13.19 -6.37
C MET A 1 66.12 13.25 -6.26
N TYR A 2 65.53 12.69 -5.21
CA TYR A 2 64.08 12.69 -5.03
C TYR A 2 63.70 13.85 -4.12
N ASP A 3 62.72 14.64 -4.55
CA ASP A 3 62.18 15.74 -3.78
C ASP A 3 61.34 15.23 -2.60
N GLU A 4 61.52 15.90 -1.47
CA GLU A 4 60.93 15.63 -0.18
C GLU A 4 59.45 16.07 -0.17
N MET A 5 58.52 15.14 0.06
CA MET A 5 57.08 15.44 0.13
C MET A 5 56.70 15.85 1.56
N ALA A 6 56.35 17.12 1.78
CA ALA A 6 55.87 17.61 3.06
C ALA A 6 54.34 17.49 3.19
N VAL A 7 53.86 16.88 4.29
CA VAL A 7 52.42 16.77 4.59
C VAL A 7 52.00 17.95 5.49
N VAL A 8 51.14 18.82 4.96
CA VAL A 8 50.49 19.90 5.72
C VAL A 8 49.19 19.36 6.30
N VAL A 9 49.14 19.23 7.63
CA VAL A 9 47.90 18.90 8.36
C VAL A 9 47.22 20.19 8.79
N GLY A 10 46.10 20.53 8.14
CA GLY A 10 45.20 21.60 8.58
C GLY A 10 44.42 21.17 9.81
N LYS A 11 44.38 22.02 10.84
CA LYS A 11 43.67 21.76 12.10
C LYS A 11 42.19 22.15 11.94
N ASP A 12 41.36 21.20 11.53
CA ASP A 12 39.92 21.38 11.46
C ASP A 12 39.26 21.10 12.82
N VAL A 13 38.49 22.06 13.34
CA VAL A 13 37.73 21.92 14.59
C VAL A 13 36.25 22.07 14.25
N ALA A 14 35.59 20.95 13.99
CA ALA A 14 34.14 20.92 13.83
C ALA A 14 33.46 21.03 15.21
N ARG A 15 32.80 22.17 15.49
CA ARG A 15 31.95 22.34 16.68
C ARG A 15 30.48 22.32 16.28
N GLY A 16 29.90 21.13 16.19
CA GLY A 16 28.46 20.94 16.03
C GLY A 16 27.82 20.49 17.34
N SER A 17 26.94 21.31 17.92
CA SER A 17 26.08 20.92 19.04
C SER A 17 24.68 20.61 18.50
N CYS A 18 24.25 19.35 18.61
CA CYS A 18 22.88 18.95 18.32
C CYS A 18 22.15 18.68 19.65
N THR A 19 21.10 19.45 19.93
CA THR A 19 20.11 19.13 20.96
C THR A 19 18.95 18.41 20.30
N LYS A 20 18.81 17.11 20.57
CA LYS A 20 17.61 16.32 20.25
C LYS A 20 16.71 16.34 21.48
N SER A 21 15.55 17.00 21.40
CA SER A 21 14.42 16.71 22.29
C SER A 21 13.44 15.80 21.56
N PHE A 22 12.98 14.76 22.25
CA PHE A 22 11.88 13.90 21.83
C PHE A 22 10.69 14.29 22.70
N GLU A 23 9.71 14.99 22.13
CA GLU A 23 8.39 15.11 22.76
C GLU A 23 7.58 13.87 22.33
N ASP A 24 7.08 13.17 23.33
CA ASP A 24 6.34 11.91 23.25
C ASP A 24 4.98 12.11 22.58
N ILE A 25 4.73 11.52 21.41
CA ILE A 25 3.41 11.52 20.78
C ILE A 25 2.73 10.21 21.18
N VAL A 26 1.91 10.29 22.23
CA VAL A 26 0.94 9.25 22.58
C VAL A 26 -0.06 9.13 21.43
N GLN A 27 -0.02 7.99 20.76
CA GLN A 27 -0.97 7.60 19.74
C GLN A 27 -2.27 7.15 20.41
N THR A 28 -3.34 7.92 20.22
CA THR A 28 -4.71 7.46 20.50
C THR A 28 -5.56 7.83 19.30
N CYS A 29 -5.89 6.80 18.52
CA CYS A 29 -6.86 6.85 17.45
C CYS A 29 -8.26 6.89 18.08
N GLU A 30 -9.05 7.94 17.87
CA GLU A 30 -10.52 7.79 17.80
C GLU A 30 -11.13 8.78 16.79
N GLU A 31 -12.07 8.20 16.05
CA GLU A 31 -12.97 8.68 15.03
C GLU A 31 -13.74 9.96 15.40
N THR A 32 -13.91 10.88 14.46
CA THR A 32 -15.22 11.49 14.13
C THR A 32 -15.13 12.43 12.93
N ILE A 33 -16.08 12.23 12.03
CA ILE A 33 -16.34 12.95 10.78
C ILE A 33 -16.92 14.33 11.13
N ASN A 34 -16.53 15.40 10.44
CA ASN A 34 -17.45 16.33 9.78
C ASN A 34 -16.75 17.49 9.06
N VAL A 35 -17.21 17.71 7.83
CA VAL A 35 -16.97 18.81 6.89
C VAL A 35 -17.72 20.04 7.38
N GLU A 36 -17.09 21.23 7.37
CA GLU A 36 -17.76 22.50 6.99
C GLU A 36 -16.73 23.50 6.42
N ASP A 37 -17.04 24.01 5.23
CA ASP A 37 -16.47 25.20 4.59
C ASP A 37 -16.73 26.46 5.44
N LYS A 38 -15.76 27.39 5.52
CA LYS A 38 -16.08 28.82 5.49
C LYS A 38 -14.90 29.75 5.17
N ASP A 39 -15.07 30.41 4.04
CA ASP A 39 -14.68 31.77 3.66
C ASP A 39 -14.57 32.78 4.82
N ASN A 40 -13.57 33.67 4.71
CA ASN A 40 -13.47 35.09 5.15
C ASN A 40 -11.98 35.39 5.41
N GLY A 41 -11.26 36.17 4.60
CA GLY A 41 -11.43 37.62 4.47
C GLY A 41 -10.78 38.33 5.66
N ASP A 42 -9.58 38.89 5.49
CA ASP A 42 -9.30 40.33 5.70
C ASP A 42 -7.78 40.61 5.77
N SER A 43 -7.42 41.74 5.16
CA SER A 43 -6.10 42.34 5.08
C SER A 43 -5.82 43.11 6.36
N GLU A 44 -4.61 43.02 6.93
CA GLU A 44 -4.07 44.26 7.50
C GLU A 44 -2.55 44.32 7.48
N THR A 45 -2.11 45.42 6.90
CA THR A 45 -0.75 45.89 6.75
C THR A 45 -0.20 46.41 8.08
N VAL A 46 0.99 45.97 8.48
CA VAL A 46 1.83 46.79 9.36
C VAL A 46 3.23 46.84 8.78
N LYS A 47 3.52 47.98 8.13
CA LYS A 47 4.86 48.44 7.83
C LYS A 47 5.39 49.13 9.08
N GLU A 48 6.59 48.76 9.52
CA GLU A 48 7.43 49.71 10.24
C GLU A 48 8.86 49.60 9.70
N ASN A 49 9.26 50.65 9.00
CA ASN A 49 10.63 50.91 8.61
C ASN A 49 11.37 51.48 9.82
N ASP A 50 12.61 51.06 10.08
CA ASP A 50 13.66 52.07 10.29
C ASP A 50 15.09 51.54 10.07
N LYS A 51 15.65 52.05 8.97
CA LYS A 51 16.98 52.67 8.80
C LYS A 51 18.26 51.87 9.09
N GLN A 52 18.90 51.59 7.95
CA GLN A 52 20.21 52.14 7.57
C GLN A 52 21.45 51.48 8.18
N SER A 53 22.11 50.65 7.37
CA SER A 53 23.58 50.62 7.35
C SER A 53 24.10 50.27 5.96
N THR A 54 25.05 51.09 5.56
CA THR A 54 25.73 51.15 4.28
C THR A 54 26.70 49.99 4.11
N SER A 55 26.69 49.32 2.96
CA SER A 55 27.91 48.80 2.32
C SER A 55 27.57 48.24 0.94
N SER A 56 28.11 48.88 -0.07
CA SER A 56 28.08 48.49 -1.47
C SER A 56 28.99 47.28 -1.71
N VAL A 57 28.41 46.13 -2.06
CA VAL A 57 29.11 45.03 -2.74
C VAL A 57 28.10 44.38 -3.70
N PRO A 58 28.41 44.18 -5.00
CA PRO A 58 27.48 43.51 -5.90
C PRO A 58 27.41 42.05 -5.47
N VAL A 59 26.26 41.62 -4.93
CA VAL A 59 25.96 40.21 -4.72
C VAL A 59 25.82 39.59 -6.10
N GLU A 60 26.86 38.88 -6.55
CA GLU A 60 26.77 37.99 -7.70
C GLU A 60 25.51 37.14 -7.55
N SER A 61 24.58 37.34 -8.49
CA SER A 61 23.38 36.53 -8.63
C SER A 61 23.82 35.10 -8.92
N ARG A 62 24.00 34.31 -7.86
CA ARG A 62 24.05 32.86 -7.94
C ARG A 62 22.67 32.41 -8.37
N ARG A 63 22.46 32.37 -9.69
CA ARG A 63 21.27 31.81 -10.33
C ARG A 63 20.98 30.47 -9.67
N GLY A 64 19.91 30.41 -8.88
CA GLY A 64 19.41 29.18 -8.31
C GLY A 64 19.19 28.19 -9.44
N ARG A 65 19.90 27.06 -9.39
CA ARG A 65 19.65 25.93 -10.28
C ARG A 65 18.22 25.49 -10.00
N LYS A 66 17.30 25.76 -10.93
CA LYS A 66 15.96 25.18 -10.92
C LYS A 66 16.16 23.66 -10.92
N ARG A 67 15.88 22.99 -9.80
CA ARG A 67 15.70 21.53 -9.84
C ARG A 67 14.44 21.34 -10.66
N ALA A 68 14.57 20.81 -11.87
CA ALA A 68 13.42 20.31 -12.59
C ALA A 68 12.83 19.19 -11.75
N HIS A 69 11.52 19.24 -11.56
CA HIS A 69 10.71 18.32 -10.76
C HIS A 69 10.69 16.95 -11.46
N GLU A 70 11.69 16.10 -11.20
CA GLU A 70 11.75 14.70 -11.66
C GLU A 70 10.96 13.76 -10.75
N ASP A 71 10.56 14.22 -9.56
CA ASP A 71 9.90 13.40 -8.53
C ASP A 71 8.47 12.99 -8.89
N ASP A 72 7.77 13.75 -9.76
CA ASP A 72 6.41 13.40 -10.20
C ASP A 72 6.39 12.11 -11.02
N SER A 73 7.39 11.85 -11.87
CA SER A 73 7.45 10.60 -12.63
C SER A 73 7.62 9.38 -11.73
N ASP A 74 8.43 9.50 -10.68
CA ASP A 74 8.64 8.40 -9.73
C ASP A 74 7.40 8.12 -8.90
N LEU A 75 6.71 9.18 -8.44
CA LEU A 75 5.42 9.04 -7.75
C LEU A 75 4.34 8.40 -8.63
N GLN A 76 4.25 8.80 -9.91
CA GLN A 76 3.31 8.18 -10.86
C GLN A 76 3.65 6.71 -11.10
N ASN A 77 4.93 6.37 -11.25
CA ASN A 77 5.39 4.99 -11.41
C ASN A 77 5.05 4.12 -10.19
N ILE A 78 5.29 4.62 -8.97
CA ILE A 78 4.92 3.93 -7.73
C ILE A 78 3.40 3.75 -7.65
N SER A 79 2.62 4.77 -8.00
CA SER A 79 1.15 4.68 -7.99
C SER A 79 0.63 3.63 -8.98
N ALA A 80 1.24 3.52 -10.16
CA ALA A 80 0.90 2.52 -11.16
C ALA A 80 1.22 1.10 -10.67
N GLN A 81 2.42 0.88 -10.11
CA GLN A 81 2.81 -0.40 -9.52
C GLN A 81 1.89 -0.80 -8.36
N MET A 82 1.52 0.15 -7.50
CA MET A 82 0.54 -0.09 -6.43
C MET A 82 -0.82 -0.49 -7.00
N GLY A 83 -1.27 0.16 -8.08
CA GLY A 83 -2.49 -0.19 -8.79
C GLY A 83 -2.47 -1.63 -9.34
N GLU A 84 -1.34 -2.06 -9.91
CA GLU A 84 -1.16 -3.44 -10.36
C GLU A 84 -1.20 -4.45 -9.21
N VAL A 85 -0.56 -4.14 -8.08
CA VAL A 85 -0.62 -4.98 -6.87
C VAL A 85 -2.04 -5.10 -6.36
N VAL A 86 -2.78 -4.00 -6.25
CA VAL A 86 -4.21 -4.01 -5.86
C VAL A 86 -5.02 -4.88 -6.83
N ALA A 87 -4.81 -4.75 -8.13
CA ALA A 87 -5.51 -5.55 -9.14
C ALA A 87 -5.14 -7.05 -9.06
N ALA A 88 -3.90 -7.39 -8.73
CA ALA A 88 -3.48 -8.77 -8.50
C ALA A 88 -4.15 -9.36 -7.24
N LEU A 89 -4.14 -8.61 -6.13
CA LEU A 89 -4.81 -9.00 -4.89
C LEU A 89 -6.32 -9.20 -5.08
N GLN A 90 -6.98 -8.32 -5.85
CA GLN A 90 -8.40 -8.48 -6.19
C GLN A 90 -8.68 -9.73 -7.03
N ARG A 91 -7.75 -10.14 -7.90
CA ARG A 91 -7.90 -11.40 -8.67
C ARG A 91 -7.74 -12.61 -7.75
N ILE A 92 -6.76 -12.57 -6.85
CA ILE A 92 -6.54 -13.63 -5.86
C ILE A 92 -7.77 -13.77 -4.95
N SER A 93 -8.33 -12.66 -4.47
CA SER A 93 -9.53 -12.70 -3.61
C SER A 93 -10.75 -13.24 -4.34
N LYS A 94 -11.00 -12.81 -5.59
CA LYS A 94 -12.07 -13.36 -6.44
C LYS A 94 -11.87 -14.83 -6.79
N SER A 95 -10.63 -15.30 -6.82
CA SER A 95 -10.32 -16.69 -7.11
C SER A 95 -10.55 -17.61 -5.92
N LYS A 96 -10.83 -17.09 -4.72
CA LYS A 96 -11.11 -17.91 -3.54
C LYS A 96 -12.45 -18.65 -3.72
N LEU A 97 -12.46 -19.93 -3.36
CA LEU A 97 -13.70 -20.72 -3.35
C LEU A 97 -14.64 -20.21 -2.25
N ASP A 98 -15.88 -19.93 -2.61
CA ASP A 98 -16.94 -19.66 -1.64
C ASP A 98 -17.41 -20.99 -1.04
N VAL A 99 -16.97 -21.25 0.18
CA VAL A 99 -17.20 -22.50 0.90
C VAL A 99 -18.65 -22.63 1.34
N ASP A 100 -19.28 -21.51 1.73
CA ASP A 100 -20.68 -21.51 2.20
C ASP A 100 -21.63 -21.82 1.03
N PHE A 101 -21.37 -21.20 -0.12
CA PHE A 101 -22.13 -21.48 -1.34
C PHE A 101 -21.91 -22.92 -1.81
N LEU A 102 -20.67 -23.42 -1.75
CA LEU A 102 -20.36 -24.82 -2.08
C LEU A 102 -21.13 -25.79 -1.18
N TYR A 103 -21.18 -25.54 0.12
CA TYR A 103 -21.88 -26.39 1.08
C TYR A 103 -23.37 -26.50 0.73
N GLN A 104 -24.04 -25.36 0.52
CA GLN A 104 -25.45 -25.33 0.13
C GLN A 104 -25.70 -26.09 -1.17
N GLU A 105 -24.81 -25.93 -2.14
CA GLU A 105 -24.93 -26.55 -3.46
C GLU A 105 -24.77 -28.08 -3.41
N VAL A 106 -23.83 -28.57 -2.58
CA VAL A 106 -23.63 -30.01 -2.36
C VAL A 106 -24.82 -30.61 -1.60
N MET A 107 -25.28 -29.94 -0.53
CA MET A 107 -26.40 -30.42 0.29
C MET A 107 -27.76 -30.36 -0.42
N ARG A 108 -27.89 -29.52 -1.46
CA ARG A 108 -29.10 -29.46 -2.29
C ARG A 108 -29.31 -30.72 -3.15
N ILE A 109 -28.28 -31.53 -3.37
CA ILE A 109 -28.39 -32.69 -4.27
C ILE A 109 -29.08 -33.83 -3.56
N GLU A 110 -30.35 -34.04 -3.92
CA GLU A 110 -31.15 -35.16 -3.42
C GLU A 110 -30.67 -36.51 -3.97
N GLY A 111 -30.90 -37.57 -3.19
CA GLY A 111 -30.63 -38.95 -3.56
C GLY A 111 -29.33 -39.54 -3.00
N PHE A 112 -28.62 -38.79 -2.16
CA PHE A 112 -27.44 -39.25 -1.43
C PHE A 112 -27.62 -39.09 0.08
N GLU A 113 -26.88 -39.89 0.83
CA GLU A 113 -26.82 -39.78 2.29
C GLU A 113 -26.03 -38.53 2.71
N GLU A 114 -26.49 -37.84 3.75
CA GLU A 114 -25.89 -36.58 4.20
C GLU A 114 -24.42 -36.76 4.63
N GLU A 115 -24.08 -37.88 5.27
CA GLU A 115 -22.70 -38.22 5.65
C GLU A 115 -21.77 -38.35 4.44
N PHE A 116 -22.28 -38.94 3.35
CA PHE A 116 -21.56 -39.05 2.09
C PHE A 116 -21.38 -37.68 1.42
N LEU A 117 -22.44 -36.85 1.41
CA LEU A 117 -22.36 -35.48 0.91
C LEU A 117 -21.37 -34.63 1.71
N GLY A 118 -21.31 -34.82 3.03
CA GLY A 118 -20.30 -34.22 3.90
C GLY A 118 -18.88 -34.62 3.49
N SER A 119 -18.64 -35.92 3.29
CA SER A 119 -17.32 -36.42 2.85
C SER A 119 -16.92 -35.87 1.46
N ALA A 120 -17.89 -35.77 0.54
CA ALA A 120 -17.67 -35.18 -0.78
C ALA A 120 -17.38 -33.68 -0.70
N PHE A 121 -18.06 -32.97 0.19
CA PHE A 121 -17.82 -31.55 0.46
C PHE A 121 -16.41 -31.32 0.99
N ASP A 122 -15.99 -32.07 2.03
CA ASP A 122 -14.64 -31.96 2.60
C ASP A 122 -13.56 -32.16 1.52
N HIS A 123 -13.79 -33.12 0.63
CA HIS A 123 -12.91 -33.40 -0.50
C HIS A 123 -12.83 -32.25 -1.53
N LEU A 124 -13.95 -31.57 -1.78
CA LEU A 124 -14.03 -30.41 -2.68
C LEU A 124 -13.40 -29.16 -2.07
N VAL A 125 -13.48 -29.01 -0.75
CA VAL A 125 -12.84 -27.91 0.00
C VAL A 125 -11.32 -28.11 0.06
N GLU A 126 -10.86 -29.33 0.35
CA GLU A 126 -9.43 -29.67 0.34
C GLU A 126 -8.80 -29.40 -1.04
N ARG A 127 -9.54 -29.70 -2.10
CA ARG A 127 -9.11 -29.47 -3.48
C ARG A 127 -9.91 -28.35 -4.13
N GLU A 128 -9.59 -27.10 -3.78
CA GLU A 128 -10.34 -25.91 -4.24
C GLU A 128 -10.66 -25.88 -5.74
N ASN A 129 -9.74 -26.33 -6.60
CA ASN A 129 -9.97 -26.36 -8.04
C ASN A 129 -11.09 -27.34 -8.45
N LEU A 130 -11.23 -28.46 -7.73
CA LEU A 130 -12.36 -29.37 -7.90
C LEU A 130 -13.64 -28.73 -7.38
N GLY A 131 -13.61 -28.06 -6.22
CA GLY A 131 -14.74 -27.30 -5.70
C GLY A 131 -15.26 -26.25 -6.69
N LYS A 132 -14.35 -25.44 -7.27
CA LYS A 132 -14.68 -24.45 -8.32
C LYS A 132 -15.24 -25.14 -9.56
N GLY A 133 -14.62 -26.24 -10.00
CA GLY A 133 -15.08 -27.03 -11.13
C GLY A 133 -16.44 -27.69 -10.89
N PHE A 134 -16.76 -28.05 -9.64
CA PHE A 134 -18.04 -28.60 -9.25
C PHE A 134 -19.15 -27.55 -9.29
N LEU A 135 -18.91 -26.35 -8.74
CA LEU A 135 -19.87 -25.24 -8.81
C LEU A 135 -20.18 -24.80 -10.24
N ALA A 136 -19.19 -24.86 -11.13
CA ALA A 136 -19.38 -24.53 -12.56
C ALA A 136 -20.19 -25.58 -13.34
N LYS A 137 -20.41 -26.78 -12.79
CA LYS A 137 -21.22 -27.83 -13.42
C LYS A 137 -22.71 -27.56 -13.22
N ASN A 138 -23.52 -28.04 -14.16
CA ASN A 138 -24.96 -28.14 -13.97
C ASN A 138 -25.33 -29.30 -13.03
N ASP A 139 -26.57 -29.33 -12.56
CA ASP A 139 -27.02 -30.30 -11.55
C ASP A 139 -26.84 -31.77 -11.98
N ARG A 140 -27.05 -32.06 -13.26
CA ARG A 140 -26.84 -33.40 -13.83
C ARG A 140 -25.37 -33.82 -13.70
N LEU A 141 -24.44 -32.94 -14.06
CA LEU A 141 -23.01 -33.23 -14.00
C LEU A 141 -22.49 -33.28 -12.56
N LYS A 142 -23.09 -32.52 -11.63
CA LYS A 142 -22.80 -32.60 -10.20
C LYS A 142 -23.19 -33.98 -9.65
N ARG A 143 -24.37 -34.49 -10.00
CA ARG A 143 -24.81 -35.84 -9.64
C ARG A 143 -23.87 -36.92 -10.17
N ILE A 144 -23.52 -36.86 -11.46
CA ILE A 144 -22.58 -37.82 -12.07
C ILE A 144 -21.20 -37.76 -11.38
N TRP A 145 -20.76 -36.56 -10.99
CA TRP A 145 -19.50 -36.41 -10.26
C TRP A 145 -19.57 -37.09 -8.89
N LEU A 146 -20.67 -36.93 -8.15
CA LEU A 146 -20.89 -37.61 -6.87
C LEU A 146 -20.98 -39.14 -7.03
N GLU A 147 -21.66 -39.64 -8.06
CA GLU A 147 -21.69 -41.08 -8.35
C GLU A 147 -20.28 -41.65 -8.56
N LYS A 148 -19.45 -40.96 -9.36
CA LYS A 148 -18.05 -41.35 -9.57
C LYS A 148 -17.20 -41.25 -8.31
N PHE A 149 -17.44 -40.23 -7.49
CA PHE A 149 -16.74 -40.07 -6.21
C PHE A 149 -17.07 -41.23 -5.28
N LYS A 150 -18.33 -41.66 -5.23
CA LYS A 150 -18.79 -42.84 -4.48
C LYS A 150 -18.16 -44.15 -4.97
N GLU A 151 -17.97 -44.31 -6.27
CA GLU A 151 -17.32 -45.50 -6.84
C GLU A 151 -15.81 -45.55 -6.58
N SER A 152 -15.20 -44.39 -6.31
CA SER A 152 -13.74 -44.26 -6.13
C SER A 152 -13.30 -44.31 -4.67
N ASN A 153 -14.23 -44.41 -3.71
CA ASN A 153 -14.01 -44.34 -2.27
C ASN A 153 -14.68 -45.53 -1.58
#